data_AF-A0A8T3XX47-F1
#
_entry.id   AF-A0A8T3XX47-F1
#
_cell.length_a   1.000
_cell.length_b   1.000
_cell.length_c   1.000
_cell.angle_alpha   90.00
_cell.angle_beta   90.00
_cell.angle_gamma   90.00
#
_symmetry.space_group_name_H-M   'P 1'
#
loop_
_entity.id
_entity.type
_entity.pdbx_description
1 polymer ?
#
loop_
_entity_poly.entity_id
_entity_poly.type
_entity_poly.pdbx_seq_one_letter_code
_entity_poly.pdbx_strand_id
1 'polypeptide(L)'
;MKGQSLVVQFLLFFIIGLGLFIAIGGAFRLQADIIREDVAEANRELIASYISSIAVSLTNTCKECDYINYTIKLKELNANYIQRLRLADYGLQIFSTPSGGNISDTIHLLNNTIDLCGNAASPYPITLIFNKTQNIIKIGNIDVTSIERLCPSNFILFMKDSIQFTEIGDAILKGALAKLNPDPQTTPDDEFVFKDSAGNIVVVINLITGNMVIKGDLFENQASLTPSAASNDFIIKNSNGDIVSFIDESGNFYLKGMLIQNAIELE
;
A
#
# COMPACT_ATOMS: atom_id res chain seq x y z
N MET A 1 -49.85 27.34 52.49
CA MET A 1 -49.27 26.11 51.88
C MET A 1 -49.54 25.94 50.39
N LYS A 2 -50.61 26.51 49.78
CA LYS A 2 -50.88 26.35 48.32
C LYS A 2 -49.79 26.94 47.40
N GLY A 3 -49.14 28.04 47.78
CA GLY A 3 -48.09 28.66 46.97
C GLY A 3 -46.81 27.82 46.82
N GLN A 4 -46.42 27.07 47.85
CA GLN A 4 -45.24 26.20 47.80
C GLN A 4 -45.42 25.04 46.82
N SER A 5 -46.63 24.47 46.73
CA SER A 5 -46.94 23.40 45.78
C SER A 5 -46.80 23.85 44.31
N LEU A 6 -47.25 25.07 44.00
CA LEU A 6 -47.16 25.63 42.64
C LEU A 6 -45.70 25.87 42.22
N VAL A 7 -44.86 26.35 43.14
CA VAL A 7 -43.42 26.54 42.89
C VAL A 7 -42.71 25.21 42.64
N VAL A 8 -43.00 24.18 43.45
CA VAL A 8 -42.40 22.84 43.26
C VAL A 8 -42.84 22.22 41.93
N GLN A 9 -44.12 22.35 41.56
CA GLN A 9 -44.64 21.86 40.29
C GLN A 9 -43.99 22.56 39.08
N PHE A 10 -43.84 23.88 39.13
CA PHE A 10 -43.15 24.63 38.08
C PHE A 10 -41.68 24.19 37.94
N LEU A 11 -40.97 24.06 39.05
CA LEU A 11 -39.56 23.66 39.07
C LEU A 11 -39.37 22.24 38.52
N LEU A 12 -40.29 21.32 38.83
CA LEU A 12 -40.29 19.96 38.30
C LEU A 12 -40.48 19.95 36.77
N PHE A 13 -41.47 20.68 36.24
CA PHE A 13 -41.64 20.79 34.78
C PHE A 13 -40.48 21.47 34.09
N PHE A 14 -39.88 22.48 34.72
CA PHE A 14 -38.70 23.15 34.19
C PHE A 14 -37.51 22.20 34.07
N ILE A 15 -37.22 21.40 35.11
CA ILE A 15 -36.12 20.42 35.08
C ILE A 15 -36.37 19.34 34.02
N ILE A 16 -37.60 18.83 33.91
CA ILE A 16 -37.94 17.83 32.88
C ILE A 16 -37.79 18.43 31.47
N GLY A 17 -38.29 19.65 31.26
CA GLY A 17 -38.19 20.35 29.98
C GLY A 17 -36.73 20.65 29.61
N LEU A 18 -35.93 21.12 30.56
CA LEU A 18 -34.50 21.36 30.37
C LEU A 18 -33.75 20.05 30.07
N GLY A 19 -34.06 18.97 30.79
CA GLY A 19 -33.49 17.64 30.55
C GLY A 19 -33.80 17.13 29.14
N LEU A 20 -35.06 17.24 28.70
CA LEU A 20 -35.47 16.88 27.34
C LEU A 20 -34.77 17.74 26.29
N PHE A 21 -34.67 19.05 26.51
CA PHE A 21 -33.99 19.96 25.59
C PHE A 21 -32.50 19.63 25.45
N ILE A 22 -31.81 19.35 26.56
CA ILE A 22 -30.40 18.94 26.54
C ILE A 22 -30.23 17.59 25.84
N ALA A 23 -31.12 16.62 26.11
CA ALA A 23 -31.07 15.31 25.47
C ALA A 23 -31.27 15.38 23.95
N ILE A 24 -32.28 16.14 23.49
CA ILE A 24 -32.56 16.35 22.07
C ILE A 24 -31.41 17.13 21.40
N GLY A 25 -30.91 18.18 22.05
CA GLY A 25 -29.76 18.94 21.55
C GLY A 25 -28.50 18.09 21.42
N GLY A 26 -28.25 17.20 22.37
CA GLY A 26 -27.18 16.21 22.31
C GLY A 26 -27.36 15.22 21.14
N ALA A 27 -28.57 14.72 20.94
CA ALA A 27 -28.89 13.81 19.83
C ALA A 27 -28.68 14.47 18.46
N PHE A 28 -29.11 15.72 18.28
CA PHE A 28 -28.86 16.46 17.04
C PHE A 28 -27.38 16.71 16.78
N ARG A 29 -26.59 17.00 17.83
CA ARG A 29 -25.14 17.16 17.70
C ARG A 29 -24.48 15.85 17.25
N LEU A 30 -24.85 14.73 17.86
CA LEU A 30 -24.36 13.41 17.47
C LEU A 30 -24.70 13.08 16.01
N GLN A 31 -25.96 13.31 15.60
CA GLN A 31 -26.37 13.09 14.21
C GLN A 31 -25.61 14.00 13.22
N ALA A 32 -25.38 15.26 13.59
CA ALA A 32 -24.63 16.19 12.75
C ALA A 32 -23.16 15.74 12.57
N ASP A 33 -22.55 15.19 13.61
CA ASP A 33 -21.18 14.69 13.55
C ASP A 33 -21.09 13.42 12.69
N ILE A 34 -22.05 12.48 12.81
CA ILE A 34 -22.15 11.29 11.94
C ILE A 34 -22.31 11.69 10.47
N ILE A 35 -23.24 12.61 10.16
CA ILE A 35 -23.46 13.07 8.78
C ILE A 35 -22.20 13.72 8.20
N ARG A 36 -21.43 14.46 9.01
CA ARG A 36 -20.17 15.06 8.56
C ARG A 36 -19.11 14.01 8.22
N GLU A 37 -19.04 12.94 9.00
CA GLU A 37 -18.12 11.82 8.76
C GLU A 37 -18.49 11.06 7.49
N ASP A 38 -19.77 10.70 7.32
CA ASP A 38 -20.29 10.02 6.13
C ASP A 38 -20.04 10.84 4.85
N VAL A 39 -20.29 12.16 4.91
CA VAL A 39 -20.01 13.07 3.78
C VAL A 39 -18.52 13.15 3.49
N ALA A 40 -17.66 13.16 4.53
CA ALA A 40 -16.21 13.17 4.33
C ALA A 40 -15.69 11.85 3.76
N GLU A 41 -16.28 10.71 4.11
CA GLU A 41 -15.98 9.40 3.54
C GLU A 41 -16.39 9.30 2.07
N ALA A 42 -17.66 9.59 1.75
CA ALA A 42 -18.14 9.57 0.37
C ALA A 42 -17.36 10.53 -0.55
N ASN A 43 -16.95 11.69 -0.03
CA ASN A 43 -16.13 12.63 -0.79
C ASN A 43 -14.69 12.11 -0.99
N ARG A 44 -14.11 11.39 -0.03
CA ARG A 44 -12.80 10.73 -0.21
C ARG A 44 -12.85 9.66 -1.29
N GLU A 45 -13.88 8.81 -1.29
CA GLU A 45 -14.09 7.80 -2.34
C GLU A 45 -14.25 8.44 -3.72
N LEU A 46 -15.04 9.52 -3.80
CA LEU A 46 -15.26 10.25 -5.05
C LEU A 46 -13.94 10.81 -5.60
N ILE A 47 -13.12 11.45 -4.76
CA ILE A 47 -11.83 12.02 -5.17
C ILE A 47 -10.87 10.92 -5.60
N ALA A 48 -10.83 9.80 -4.88
CA ALA A 48 -10.02 8.64 -5.26
C ALA A 48 -10.41 8.14 -6.65
N SER A 49 -11.70 7.91 -6.88
CA SER A 49 -12.24 7.47 -8.19
C SER A 49 -11.91 8.46 -9.32
N TYR A 50 -12.04 9.77 -9.09
CA TYR A 50 -11.68 10.78 -10.08
C TYR A 50 -10.19 10.72 -10.43
N ILE A 51 -9.30 10.64 -9.43
CA ILE A 51 -7.86 10.62 -9.67
C ILE A 51 -7.45 9.31 -10.36
N SER A 52 -7.99 8.17 -9.94
CA SER A 52 -7.81 6.89 -10.60
C SER A 52 -8.24 6.95 -12.08
N SER A 53 -9.40 7.55 -12.38
CA SER A 53 -9.88 7.72 -13.76
C SER A 53 -8.97 8.62 -14.60
N ILE A 54 -8.44 9.68 -14.00
CA ILE A 54 -7.49 10.60 -14.65
C ILE A 54 -6.18 9.89 -14.91
N ALA A 55 -5.65 9.11 -13.97
CA ALA A 55 -4.44 8.34 -14.16
C ALA A 55 -4.56 7.38 -15.37
N VAL A 56 -5.67 6.62 -15.45
CA VAL A 56 -5.96 5.73 -16.59
C VAL A 56 -6.11 6.51 -17.91
N SER A 57 -6.74 7.68 -17.87
CA SER A 57 -6.86 8.54 -19.05
C SER A 57 -5.49 9.03 -19.52
N LEU A 58 -4.62 9.47 -18.60
CA LEU A 58 -3.27 9.96 -18.92
C LEU A 58 -2.43 8.87 -19.58
N THR A 59 -2.48 7.63 -19.06
CA THR A 59 -1.74 6.51 -19.67
C THR A 59 -2.22 6.18 -21.08
N ASN A 60 -3.50 6.41 -21.39
CA ASN A 60 -4.08 6.12 -22.70
C ASN A 60 -3.98 7.25 -23.72
N THR A 61 -3.83 8.51 -23.29
CA THR A 61 -4.02 9.67 -24.17
C THR A 61 -2.84 9.95 -25.09
N CYS A 62 -1.58 9.67 -24.70
CA CYS A 62 -0.44 9.93 -25.58
C CYS A 62 0.46 8.73 -25.83
N LYS A 63 0.37 8.18 -27.05
CA LYS A 63 1.22 7.06 -27.52
C LYS A 63 2.66 7.49 -27.83
N GLU A 64 2.91 8.76 -28.12
CA GLU A 64 4.23 9.26 -28.58
C GLU A 64 4.85 10.35 -27.69
N CYS A 65 4.24 10.69 -26.55
CA CYS A 65 4.78 11.70 -25.63
C CYS A 65 5.72 11.06 -24.60
N ASP A 66 6.83 11.72 -24.30
CA ASP A 66 7.73 11.35 -23.21
C ASP A 66 7.17 11.72 -21.83
N TYR A 67 6.42 12.83 -21.75
CA TYR A 67 5.80 13.30 -20.52
C TYR A 67 4.39 13.86 -20.75
N ILE A 68 3.53 13.72 -19.74
CA ILE A 68 2.22 14.37 -19.70
C ILE A 68 2.11 15.10 -18.37
N ASN A 69 1.81 16.40 -18.43
CA ASN A 69 1.56 17.24 -17.28
C ASN A 69 0.06 17.49 -17.16
N TYR A 70 -0.54 17.08 -16.04
CA TYR A 70 -1.96 17.26 -15.79
C TYR A 70 -2.19 17.98 -14.46
N THR A 71 -3.02 19.04 -14.48
CA THR A 71 -3.35 19.81 -13.28
C THR A 71 -4.80 19.58 -12.91
N ILE A 72 -5.04 19.02 -11.73
CA ILE A 72 -6.37 18.77 -11.19
C ILE A 72 -6.74 19.93 -10.29
N LYS A 73 -7.81 20.64 -10.65
CA LYS A 73 -8.46 21.59 -9.74
C LYS A 73 -9.54 20.86 -8.98
N LEU A 74 -9.26 20.47 -7.75
CA LEU A 74 -10.30 20.01 -6.84
C LEU A 74 -11.14 21.22 -6.45
N LYS A 75 -12.45 21.15 -6.70
CA LYS A 75 -13.38 22.18 -6.24
C LYS A 75 -13.37 22.11 -4.71
N GLU A 76 -13.26 23.25 -4.03
CA GLU A 76 -13.37 23.35 -2.57
C GLU A 76 -14.74 22.81 -2.12
N LEU A 77 -14.82 21.50 -1.90
CA LEU A 77 -16.02 20.81 -1.43
C LEU A 77 -15.89 20.42 0.04
N ASN A 78 -14.81 20.83 0.69
CA ASN A 78 -14.45 20.31 2.00
C ASN A 78 -14.90 21.30 3.07
N ALA A 79 -15.61 20.78 4.07
CA ALA A 79 -15.97 21.47 5.30
C ALA A 79 -14.72 21.76 6.18
N ASN A 80 -13.71 22.43 5.62
CA ASN A 80 -12.42 22.77 6.25
C ASN A 80 -11.49 21.59 6.55
N TYR A 81 -11.68 20.44 5.89
CA TYR A 81 -10.78 19.29 6.02
C TYR A 81 -9.57 19.44 5.09
N ILE A 82 -8.37 19.29 5.65
CA ILE A 82 -7.14 19.18 4.87
C ILE A 82 -7.08 17.75 4.33
N GLN A 83 -6.97 17.64 3.01
CA GLN A 83 -6.73 16.37 2.34
C GLN A 83 -5.25 16.26 1.99
N ARG A 84 -4.66 15.12 2.34
CA ARG A 84 -3.31 14.74 1.98
C ARG A 84 -3.39 13.52 1.07
N LEU A 85 -2.81 13.63 -0.11
CA LEU A 85 -2.75 12.57 -1.09
C LEU A 85 -1.35 11.97 -1.06
N ARG A 86 -1.27 10.65 -1.00
CA ARG A 86 -0.04 9.89 -1.04
C ARG A 86 -0.16 8.82 -2.09
N LEU A 87 0.79 8.78 -3.02
CA LEU A 87 1.00 7.60 -3.87
C LEU A 87 1.88 6.63 -3.08
N ALA A 88 1.40 5.40 -2.90
CA ALA A 88 2.10 4.30 -2.24
C ALA A 88 2.16 3.08 -3.18
N ASP A 89 2.90 2.05 -2.77
CA ASP A 89 3.18 0.85 -3.58
C ASP A 89 1.89 0.12 -4.04
N TYR A 90 0.81 0.26 -3.27
CA TYR A 90 -0.49 -0.36 -3.53
C TYR A 90 -1.56 0.61 -4.09
N GLY A 91 -1.17 1.82 -4.50
CA GLY A 91 -2.09 2.77 -5.15
C GLY A 91 -2.17 4.15 -4.48
N LEU A 92 -3.26 4.85 -4.73
CA LEU A 92 -3.49 6.21 -4.24
C LEU A 92 -4.16 6.16 -2.86
N GLN A 93 -3.51 6.72 -1.86
CA GLN A 93 -4.04 6.91 -0.52
C GLN A 93 -4.45 8.36 -0.30
N ILE A 94 -5.65 8.58 0.23
CA ILE A 94 -6.16 9.91 0.59
C ILE A 94 -6.46 9.94 2.08
N PHE A 95 -5.78 10.85 2.77
CA PHE A 95 -5.90 11.11 4.20
C PHE A 95 -6.67 12.40 4.42
N SER A 96 -7.67 12.40 5.31
CA SER A 96 -8.35 13.62 5.73
C SER A 96 -8.14 13.88 7.22
N THR A 97 -7.64 15.05 7.58
CA THR A 97 -7.55 15.49 8.98
C THR A 97 -8.66 16.50 9.29
N PRO A 98 -9.35 16.42 10.45
CA PRO A 98 -9.03 15.59 11.63
C PRO A 98 -9.70 14.21 11.72
N SER A 99 -10.58 13.79 10.80
CA SER A 99 -11.38 12.55 10.97
C SER A 99 -10.53 11.27 11.03
N GLY A 100 -9.25 11.31 10.62
CA GLY A 100 -8.30 10.20 10.81
C GLY A 100 -8.58 8.97 9.95
N GLY A 101 -9.66 8.99 9.16
CA GLY A 101 -9.97 7.90 8.25
C GLY A 101 -9.06 7.92 7.01
N ASN A 102 -8.57 6.74 6.66
CA ASN A 102 -7.74 6.50 5.49
C ASN A 102 -8.55 5.76 4.44
N ILE A 103 -8.56 6.26 3.21
CA ILE A 103 -9.07 5.50 2.07
C ILE A 103 -7.90 5.24 1.12
N SER A 104 -7.69 3.97 0.79
CA SER A 104 -6.75 3.52 -0.22
C SER A 104 -7.52 3.02 -1.42
N ASP A 105 -7.23 3.56 -2.60
CA ASP A 105 -7.79 3.09 -3.86
C ASP A 105 -6.65 2.53 -4.73
N THR A 106 -6.82 1.31 -5.18
CA THR A 106 -5.93 0.66 -6.14
C THR A 106 -6.25 1.18 -7.53
N ILE A 107 -5.25 1.71 -8.25
CA ILE A 107 -5.45 2.16 -9.63
C ILE A 107 -5.60 0.91 -10.52
N HIS A 108 -6.83 0.40 -10.59
CA HIS A 108 -7.18 -0.78 -11.37
C HIS A 108 -6.98 -0.52 -12.87
N LEU A 109 -6.59 -1.55 -13.63
CA LEU A 109 -6.44 -1.58 -15.11
C LEU A 109 -5.13 -1.08 -15.73
N LEU A 110 -4.10 -0.80 -14.96
CA LEU A 110 -2.77 -0.63 -15.55
C LEU A 110 -2.14 -2.02 -15.77
N ASN A 111 -2.06 -2.45 -17.03
CA ASN A 111 -1.47 -3.75 -17.42
C ASN A 111 0.05 -3.85 -17.16
N ASN A 112 0.63 -2.82 -16.54
CA ASN A 112 2.03 -2.71 -16.15
C ASN A 112 2.09 -2.20 -14.70
N THR A 113 3.05 -2.70 -13.91
CA THR A 113 3.39 -2.12 -12.60
C THR A 113 3.97 -0.72 -12.80
N ILE A 114 3.25 0.30 -12.31
CA ILE A 114 3.72 1.69 -12.33
C ILE A 114 4.32 1.98 -10.96
N ASP A 115 5.53 2.54 -10.94
CA ASP A 115 6.14 3.04 -9.71
C ASP A 115 5.55 4.42 -9.39
N LEU A 116 4.93 4.52 -8.21
CA LEU A 116 4.10 5.64 -7.80
C LEU A 116 4.71 6.26 -6.54
N CYS A 117 5.26 7.47 -6.66
CA CYS A 117 5.82 8.17 -5.50
C CYS A 117 5.40 9.64 -5.45
N GLY A 118 4.98 10.07 -4.26
CA GLY A 118 4.70 11.48 -3.98
C GLY A 118 3.72 11.67 -2.83
N ASN A 119 3.90 12.77 -2.11
CA ASN A 119 2.95 13.25 -1.11
C ASN A 119 2.61 14.70 -1.40
N ALA A 120 1.33 15.04 -1.33
CA ALA A 120 0.81 16.38 -1.56
C ALA A 120 -0.33 16.68 -0.60
N ALA A 121 -0.22 17.77 0.15
CA ALA A 121 -1.32 18.37 0.88
C ALA A 121 -1.48 19.79 0.36
N SER A 122 -2.65 20.12 -0.19
CA SER A 122 -2.89 21.45 -0.72
C SER A 122 -4.38 21.78 -0.74
N PRO A 123 -4.79 22.98 -0.31
CA PRO A 123 -6.10 23.54 -0.64
C PRO A 123 -6.16 24.05 -2.10
N TYR A 124 -5.03 24.03 -2.81
CA TYR A 124 -4.86 24.49 -4.19
C TYR A 124 -4.71 23.30 -5.16
N PRO A 125 -4.76 23.55 -6.49
CA PRO A 125 -4.65 22.50 -7.49
C PRO A 125 -3.40 21.63 -7.32
N ILE A 126 -3.55 20.34 -7.60
CA ILE A 126 -2.47 19.34 -7.53
C ILE A 126 -2.03 19.03 -8.96
N THR A 127 -0.72 19.11 -9.21
CA THR A 127 -0.13 18.79 -10.50
C THR A 127 0.43 17.37 -10.49
N LEU A 128 -0.02 16.52 -11.40
CA LEU A 128 0.50 15.19 -11.62
C LEU A 128 1.40 15.19 -12.87
N ILE A 129 2.59 14.63 -12.74
CA ILE A 129 3.59 14.53 -13.80
C ILE A 129 3.83 13.06 -14.08
N PHE A 130 3.41 12.58 -15.25
CA PHE A 130 3.72 11.21 -15.70
C PHE A 130 4.95 11.23 -16.62
N ASN A 131 5.99 10.50 -16.24
CA ASN A 131 7.15 10.21 -17.09
C ASN A 131 6.96 8.82 -17.71
N LYS A 132 6.69 8.79 -19.01
CA LYS A 132 6.41 7.55 -19.74
C LYS A 132 7.64 6.69 -19.92
N THR A 133 8.80 7.30 -20.18
CA THR A 133 10.07 6.60 -20.40
C THR A 133 10.49 5.79 -19.17
N GLN A 134 10.23 6.33 -17.97
CA GLN A 134 10.54 5.66 -16.71
C GLN A 134 9.36 4.86 -16.15
N ASN A 135 8.16 5.03 -16.71
CA ASN A 135 6.91 4.53 -16.16
C ASN A 135 6.69 4.97 -14.69
N ILE A 136 6.93 6.25 -14.40
CA ILE A 136 6.82 6.84 -13.06
C ILE A 136 5.80 7.98 -13.08
N ILE A 137 4.83 7.97 -12.15
CA ILE A 137 3.96 9.13 -11.87
C ILE A 137 4.48 9.84 -10.62
N LYS A 138 4.68 11.16 -10.72
CA LYS A 138 5.13 12.03 -9.62
C LYS A 138 4.10 13.13 -9.36
N ILE A 139 4.03 13.60 -8.12
CA ILE A 139 3.30 14.83 -7.79
C ILE A 139 4.27 16.01 -7.93
N GLY A 140 3.95 16.98 -8.79
CA GLY A 140 4.77 18.15 -9.07
C GLY A 140 4.82 19.14 -7.90
N ASN A 141 5.93 19.89 -7.80
CA ASN A 141 6.21 20.84 -6.72
C ASN A 141 5.01 21.75 -6.41
N ILE A 142 4.42 21.52 -5.24
CA ILE A 142 3.59 22.49 -4.54
C ILE A 142 4.56 23.36 -3.74
N ASP A 143 4.35 24.67 -3.68
CA ASP A 143 5.04 25.58 -2.75
C ASP A 143 4.70 25.19 -1.29
N VAL A 144 5.28 24.08 -0.83
CA VAL A 144 5.21 23.60 0.55
C VAL A 144 6.59 23.78 1.13
N THR A 145 6.70 24.61 2.16
CA THR A 145 7.94 25.02 2.84
C THR A 145 8.71 23.89 3.55
N SER A 146 8.34 22.63 3.33
CA SER A 146 9.09 21.47 3.82
C SER A 146 8.61 20.20 3.11
N ILE A 147 9.28 19.83 2.02
CA ILE A 147 9.21 18.47 1.47
C ILE A 147 10.42 17.74 2.04
N GLU A 148 10.21 16.94 3.09
CA GLU A 148 11.17 15.90 3.43
C GLU A 148 11.17 14.87 2.31
N ARG A 149 12.35 14.68 1.74
CA ARG A 149 12.60 13.81 0.60
C ARG A 149 12.55 12.36 1.08
N LEU A 150 11.37 11.76 1.09
CA LEU A 150 11.20 10.32 1.29
C LEU A 150 10.82 9.69 -0.04
N CYS A 151 11.83 9.18 -0.74
CA CYS A 151 11.78 7.97 -1.58
C CYS A 151 13.21 7.64 -2.05
N PRO A 152 13.97 6.92 -1.21
CA PRO A 152 14.77 5.81 -1.69
C PRO A 152 14.33 4.56 -0.91
N SER A 153 13.48 3.73 -1.49
CA SER A 153 13.26 2.39 -0.95
C SER A 153 12.50 1.52 -1.94
N ASN A 154 13.25 0.58 -2.52
CA ASN A 154 12.92 -0.83 -2.67
C ASN A 154 11.67 -1.22 -3.48
N PHE A 155 11.95 -1.85 -4.62
CA PHE A 155 11.09 -2.93 -5.09
C PHE A 155 11.10 -4.06 -4.05
N ILE A 156 10.12 -4.05 -3.14
CA ILE A 156 9.84 -5.18 -2.26
C ILE A 156 8.88 -6.09 -3.02
N LEU A 157 9.38 -7.22 -3.50
CA LEU A 157 8.52 -8.26 -4.07
C LEU A 157 7.72 -8.91 -2.94
N PHE A 158 6.49 -8.44 -2.72
CA PHE A 158 5.53 -9.14 -1.85
C PHE A 158 4.89 -10.28 -2.62
N MET A 159 5.42 -11.49 -2.46
CA MET A 159 4.71 -12.71 -2.84
C MET A 159 3.72 -13.02 -1.72
N LYS A 160 2.46 -12.55 -1.90
CA LYS A 160 1.28 -12.74 -1.03
C LYS A 160 1.53 -13.69 0.15
N ASP A 161 1.92 -13.12 1.30
CA ASP A 161 2.09 -13.77 2.60
C ASP A 161 2.90 -15.08 2.61
N SER A 162 3.74 -15.34 1.60
CA SER A 162 4.39 -16.63 1.43
C SER A 162 5.86 -16.59 1.82
N ILE A 163 6.58 -15.57 1.36
CA ILE A 163 7.98 -15.34 1.68
C ILE A 163 8.28 -13.85 1.76
N GLN A 164 9.12 -13.46 2.73
CA GLN A 164 9.62 -12.11 2.93
C GLN A 164 11.14 -12.13 3.02
N PHE A 165 11.79 -11.10 2.50
CA PHE A 165 13.25 -10.92 2.62
C PHE A 165 13.53 -9.65 3.44
N THR A 166 14.43 -9.76 4.43
CA THR A 166 14.81 -8.63 5.29
C THR A 166 15.98 -7.85 4.71
N GLU A 167 16.19 -6.61 5.18
CA GLU A 167 17.33 -5.75 4.76
C GLU A 167 18.71 -6.35 5.10
N ILE A 168 18.76 -7.26 6.07
CA ILE A 168 19.99 -7.97 6.48
C ILE A 168 20.19 -9.30 5.75
N GLY A 169 19.19 -9.73 4.97
CA GLY A 169 19.24 -10.92 4.13
C GLY A 169 18.73 -12.21 4.75
N ASP A 170 17.90 -12.10 5.78
CA ASP A 170 17.09 -13.24 6.21
C ASP A 170 15.93 -13.45 5.23
N ALA A 171 15.55 -14.70 5.03
CA ALA A 171 14.33 -15.08 4.33
C ALA A 171 13.35 -15.67 5.34
N ILE A 172 12.14 -15.12 5.40
CA ILE A 172 11.08 -15.58 6.29
C ILE A 172 10.03 -16.26 5.44
N LEU A 173 9.90 -17.57 5.58
CA LEU A 173 8.98 -18.42 4.83
C LEU A 173 7.83 -18.84 5.75
N LYS A 174 6.60 -18.62 5.27
CA LYS A 174 5.38 -19.04 5.99
C LYS A 174 5.27 -20.55 6.10
N GLY A 175 5.67 -21.28 5.06
CA GLY A 175 5.68 -22.74 5.06
C GLY A 175 7.06 -23.33 5.35
N ALA A 176 7.26 -24.57 4.89
CA ALA A 176 8.54 -25.27 4.97
C ALA A 176 9.28 -25.20 3.63
N LEU A 177 10.62 -25.16 3.71
CA LEU A 177 11.48 -25.43 2.56
C LEU A 177 11.68 -26.94 2.42
N ALA A 178 11.45 -27.46 1.22
CA ALA A 178 11.83 -28.81 0.84
C ALA A 178 12.86 -28.77 -0.29
N LYS A 179 13.86 -29.65 -0.19
CA LYS A 179 14.79 -29.92 -1.29
C LYS A 179 14.30 -31.13 -2.07
N LEU A 180 14.22 -31.03 -3.39
CA LEU A 180 13.95 -32.17 -4.26
C LEU A 180 15.07 -32.38 -5.27
N ASN A 181 15.34 -33.65 -5.53
CA ASN A 181 16.10 -34.13 -6.68
C ASN A 181 15.34 -35.35 -7.22
N PRO A 182 14.56 -35.25 -8.33
CA PRO A 182 14.69 -34.32 -9.46
C PRO A 182 13.86 -33.01 -9.36
N ASP A 183 13.79 -32.25 -10.46
CA ASP A 183 13.14 -30.93 -10.62
C ASP A 183 11.80 -30.78 -9.86
N PRO A 184 11.58 -29.65 -9.15
CA PRO A 184 10.30 -29.34 -8.52
C PRO A 184 9.14 -29.43 -9.51
N GLN A 185 8.01 -29.95 -9.05
CA GLN A 185 6.79 -30.08 -9.84
C GLN A 185 5.75 -29.07 -9.35
N THR A 186 5.01 -28.48 -10.28
CA THR A 186 3.87 -27.61 -9.96
C THR A 186 2.66 -28.44 -9.54
N THR A 187 1.81 -27.86 -8.70
CA THR A 187 0.50 -28.41 -8.33
C THR A 187 -0.64 -27.60 -8.98
N PRO A 188 -1.91 -27.98 -8.78
CA PRO A 188 -3.05 -27.17 -9.21
C PRO A 188 -3.27 -25.87 -8.39
N ASP A 189 -2.50 -25.64 -7.33
CA ASP A 189 -2.62 -24.45 -6.48
C ASP A 189 -2.02 -23.20 -7.16
N ASP A 190 -2.29 -22.02 -6.58
CA ASP A 190 -1.62 -20.79 -6.97
C ASP A 190 -0.13 -20.84 -6.56
N GLU A 191 0.77 -20.79 -7.54
CA GLU A 191 2.21 -20.98 -7.34
C GLU A 191 3.05 -19.90 -8.04
N PHE A 192 4.16 -19.52 -7.41
CA PHE A 192 5.21 -18.74 -8.03
C PHE A 192 6.36 -19.67 -8.44
N VAL A 193 6.75 -19.62 -9.71
CA VAL A 193 7.65 -20.61 -10.31
C VAL A 193 8.85 -19.93 -10.94
N PHE A 194 10.05 -20.38 -10.59
CA PHE A 194 11.30 -19.98 -11.23
C PHE A 194 11.75 -21.09 -12.18
N LYS A 195 12.21 -20.69 -13.36
CA LYS A 195 12.72 -21.60 -14.38
C LYS A 195 14.14 -21.24 -14.76
N ASP A 196 14.92 -22.26 -15.11
CA ASP A 196 16.24 -22.08 -15.70
C ASP A 196 16.16 -21.60 -17.15
N SER A 197 17.32 -21.34 -17.75
CA SER A 197 17.46 -20.89 -19.14
C SER A 197 16.98 -21.93 -20.17
N ALA A 198 16.85 -23.20 -19.79
CA ALA A 198 16.30 -24.28 -20.61
C ALA A 198 14.78 -24.46 -20.41
N GLY A 199 14.16 -23.71 -19.49
CA GLY A 199 12.73 -23.77 -19.19
C GLY A 199 12.34 -24.84 -18.15
N ASN A 200 13.30 -25.52 -17.53
CA ASN A 200 13.03 -26.45 -16.43
C ASN A 200 12.73 -25.68 -15.16
N ILE A 201 11.85 -26.23 -14.32
CA ILE A 201 11.50 -25.60 -13.05
C ILE A 201 12.62 -25.85 -12.04
N VAL A 202 13.07 -24.78 -11.39
CA VAL A 202 14.15 -24.85 -10.39
C VAL A 202 13.68 -24.51 -8.99
N VAL A 203 12.63 -23.69 -8.87
CA VAL A 203 12.00 -23.34 -7.59
C VAL A 203 10.49 -23.18 -7.77
N VAL A 204 9.71 -23.68 -6.82
CA VAL A 204 8.26 -23.48 -6.71
C VAL A 204 7.94 -22.95 -5.32
N ILE A 205 7.12 -21.91 -5.23
CA ILE A 205 6.57 -21.38 -3.98
C ILE A 205 5.05 -21.49 -4.07
N ASN A 206 4.45 -22.31 -3.22
CA ASN A 206 3.00 -22.45 -3.15
C ASN A 206 2.42 -21.30 -2.33
N LEU A 207 1.60 -20.46 -2.96
CA LEU A 207 1.10 -19.20 -2.39
C LEU A 207 -0.03 -19.41 -1.36
N ILE A 208 -0.56 -20.63 -1.27
CA ILE A 208 -1.61 -20.99 -0.31
C ILE A 208 -0.97 -21.49 1.00
N THR A 209 -0.03 -22.44 0.87
CA THR A 209 0.64 -23.08 2.01
C THR A 209 1.88 -22.34 2.47
N GLY A 210 2.47 -21.50 1.63
CA GLY A 210 3.77 -20.86 1.86
C GLY A 210 4.95 -21.84 1.73
N ASN A 211 4.72 -23.08 1.29
CA ASN A 211 5.80 -24.05 1.12
C ASN A 211 6.66 -23.69 -0.09
N MET A 212 7.97 -23.82 0.06
CA MET A 212 8.94 -23.61 -1.01
C MET A 212 9.63 -24.94 -1.33
N VAL A 213 9.81 -25.22 -2.61
CA VAL A 213 10.53 -26.39 -3.09
C VAL A 213 11.64 -25.92 -4.03
N ILE A 214 12.88 -26.31 -3.72
CA ILE A 214 14.06 -25.97 -4.53
C ILE A 214 14.71 -27.23 -5.11
N LYS A 215 15.27 -27.11 -6.31
CA LYS A 215 16.07 -28.16 -6.97
C LYS A 215 17.47 -28.29 -6.35
N GLY A 216 18.09 -27.16 -6.04
CA GLY A 216 19.47 -27.09 -5.58
C GLY A 216 19.62 -27.17 -4.06
N ASP A 217 20.74 -26.64 -3.58
CA ASP A 217 21.08 -26.55 -2.16
C ASP A 217 20.75 -25.17 -1.57
N LEU A 218 20.46 -25.15 -0.26
CA LEU A 218 20.33 -23.92 0.51
C LEU A 218 21.70 -23.55 1.11
N PHE A 219 22.11 -22.29 0.93
CA PHE A 219 23.35 -21.73 1.47
C PHE A 219 23.04 -20.48 2.29
N GLU A 220 23.05 -20.61 3.62
CA GLU A 220 22.75 -19.53 4.56
C GLU A 220 24.02 -18.89 5.13
N ASN A 221 23.85 -17.74 5.80
CA ASN A 221 24.91 -17.03 6.53
C ASN A 221 26.15 -16.75 5.67
N GLN A 222 25.96 -16.44 4.39
CA GLN A 222 27.05 -16.13 3.48
C GLN A 222 27.61 -14.74 3.79
N ALA A 223 28.93 -14.64 4.05
CA ALA A 223 29.58 -13.35 4.32
C ALA A 223 29.46 -12.37 3.14
N SER A 224 29.43 -12.90 1.92
CA SER A 224 29.25 -12.14 0.68
C SER A 224 28.51 -12.99 -0.35
N LEU A 225 27.65 -12.36 -1.15
CA LEU A 225 26.96 -12.99 -2.27
C LEU A 225 27.53 -12.48 -3.58
N THR A 226 27.97 -13.39 -4.45
CA THR A 226 28.53 -13.07 -5.77
C THR A 226 27.81 -13.89 -6.85
N PRO A 227 26.60 -13.48 -7.28
CA PRO A 227 25.91 -14.11 -8.40
C PRO A 227 26.78 -14.09 -9.64
N SER A 228 26.65 -15.10 -10.50
CA SER A 228 27.47 -15.21 -11.69
C SER A 228 26.92 -14.29 -12.78
N ALA A 229 27.79 -13.45 -13.36
CA ALA A 229 27.39 -12.57 -14.48
C ALA A 229 27.03 -13.35 -15.76
N ALA A 230 27.34 -14.65 -15.81
CA ALA A 230 27.07 -15.52 -16.95
C ALA A 230 25.78 -16.33 -16.82
N SER A 231 25.08 -16.27 -15.68
CA SER A 231 23.83 -17.00 -15.42
C SER A 231 22.67 -16.04 -15.21
N ASN A 232 21.46 -16.49 -15.54
CA ASN A 232 20.21 -15.78 -15.31
C ASN A 232 19.73 -15.98 -13.86
N ASP A 233 20.50 -15.45 -12.92
CA ASP A 233 20.19 -15.55 -11.50
C ASP A 233 19.02 -14.63 -11.12
N PHE A 234 18.14 -15.09 -10.24
CA PHE A 234 17.12 -14.24 -9.62
C PHE A 234 17.72 -13.55 -8.39
N ILE A 235 17.97 -12.25 -8.47
CA ILE A 235 18.73 -11.48 -7.46
C ILE A 235 17.81 -10.58 -6.65
N ILE A 236 17.94 -10.64 -5.32
CA ILE A 236 17.24 -9.78 -4.37
C ILE A 236 18.24 -8.82 -3.73
N LYS A 237 17.90 -7.53 -3.73
CA LYS A 237 18.72 -6.45 -3.18
C LYS A 237 17.98 -5.68 -2.09
N ASN A 238 18.74 -5.11 -1.17
CA ASN A 238 18.22 -4.25 -0.11
C ASN A 238 18.11 -2.77 -0.53
N SER A 239 17.71 -1.89 0.41
CA SER A 239 17.60 -0.42 0.23
C SER A 239 18.86 0.29 -0.23
N ASN A 240 20.02 -0.29 0.06
CA ASN A 240 21.31 0.26 -0.33
C ASN A 240 21.78 -0.26 -1.70
N GLY A 241 21.02 -1.18 -2.31
CA GLY A 241 21.39 -1.86 -3.56
C GLY A 241 22.33 -3.05 -3.37
N ASP A 242 22.63 -3.44 -2.13
CA ASP A 242 23.46 -4.61 -1.82
C ASP A 242 22.66 -5.90 -2.05
N ILE A 243 23.34 -6.93 -2.56
CA ILE A 243 22.72 -8.25 -2.76
C ILE A 243 22.58 -8.94 -1.42
N VAL A 244 21.36 -9.37 -1.09
CA VAL A 244 21.02 -10.03 0.17
C VAL A 244 20.55 -11.47 -0.01
N SER A 245 20.09 -11.81 -1.21
CA SER A 245 19.77 -13.19 -1.61
C SER A 245 19.83 -13.35 -3.12
N PHE A 246 20.08 -14.56 -3.60
CA PHE A 246 19.81 -14.92 -4.98
C PHE A 246 19.50 -16.41 -5.15
N ILE A 247 18.82 -16.76 -6.24
CA ILE A 247 18.63 -18.13 -6.71
C ILE A 247 19.34 -18.27 -8.05
N ASP A 248 20.24 -19.24 -8.17
CA ASP A 248 20.98 -19.47 -9.43
C ASP A 248 20.19 -20.35 -10.42
N GLU A 249 20.71 -20.48 -11.64
CA GLU A 249 20.10 -21.35 -12.68
C GLU A 249 20.04 -22.83 -12.31
N SER A 250 20.82 -23.29 -11.32
CA SER A 250 20.75 -24.68 -10.83
C SER A 250 19.68 -24.87 -9.75
N GLY A 251 19.03 -23.78 -9.31
CA GLY A 251 18.07 -23.77 -8.22
C GLY A 251 18.71 -23.78 -6.84
N ASN A 252 20.00 -23.44 -6.73
CA ASN A 252 20.63 -23.20 -5.43
C ASN A 252 20.13 -21.87 -4.88
N PHE A 253 19.81 -21.83 -3.59
CA PHE A 253 19.26 -20.67 -2.92
C PHE A 253 20.29 -20.13 -1.92
N TYR A 254 20.75 -18.91 -2.15
CA TYR A 254 21.78 -18.26 -1.34
C TYR A 254 21.19 -17.12 -0.52
N LEU A 255 21.54 -17.08 0.76
CA LEU A 255 21.12 -16.06 1.73
C LEU A 255 22.34 -15.48 2.46
N LYS A 256 22.35 -14.15 2.57
CA LYS A 256 23.33 -13.46 3.43
C LYS A 256 23.03 -13.71 4.91
N GLY A 257 21.75 -13.79 5.26
CA GLY A 257 21.24 -14.15 6.58
C GLY A 257 20.76 -15.60 6.65
N MET A 258 19.71 -15.82 7.44
CA MET A 258 19.12 -17.14 7.72
C MET A 258 17.73 -17.30 7.08
N LEU A 259 17.35 -18.55 6.84
CA LEU A 259 16.01 -18.97 6.50
C LEU A 259 15.23 -19.28 7.78
N ILE A 260 14.14 -18.57 7.99
CA ILE A 260 13.17 -18.78 9.06
C ILE A 260 11.95 -19.43 8.43
N GLN A 261 11.60 -20.65 8.86
CA GLN A 261 10.47 -21.41 8.30
C GLN A 261 9.29 -21.48 9.26
N ASN A 262 8.11 -21.80 8.72
CA ASN A 262 6.86 -21.93 9.47
C ASN A 262 6.49 -20.66 10.25
N ALA A 263 6.78 -19.49 9.67
CA ALA A 263 6.39 -18.21 10.27
C ALA A 263 4.87 -18.05 10.29
N ILE A 264 4.32 -17.64 11.44
CA ILE A 264 2.86 -17.56 11.66
C ILE A 264 2.26 -16.31 10.98
N GLU A 265 3.01 -15.21 10.97
CA GLU A 265 2.67 -13.96 10.29
C GLU A 265 3.95 -13.36 9.68
N LEU A 266 3.85 -12.81 8.48
CA LEU A 266 4.88 -11.97 7.86
C LEU A 266 4.45 -10.52 8.11
N GLU A 267 5.19 -9.79 8.93
CA GLU A 267 4.91 -8.38 9.28
C GLU A 267 5.36 -7.40 8.19
#